data_AF-A0A9N6WUL1-F1
#
_entry.id   AF-A0A9N6WUL1-F1
#
_cell.length_a   1.000
_cell.length_b   1.000
_cell.length_c   1.000
_cell.angle_alpha   90.00
_cell.angle_beta   90.00
_cell.angle_gamma   90.00
#
_symmetry.space_group_name_H-M   'P 1'
#
loop_
_entity.id
_entity.type
_entity.pdbx_description
1 polymer ?
#
loop_
_entity_poly.entity_id
_entity_poly.type
_entity_poly.pdbx_seq_one_letter_code
_entity_poly.pdbx_strand_id
1 'polypeptide(L)'
;MYLKSDLRSLDWKEMGSKLKFDVILVEPPLEEYQRSLGVNNVDFWSWDDIMMLDIGEVAAPRSFIFLWCGSSEGLDLGRICLRRWGFRRCEDICWIKTNSDAPGHSKNLEPKAVFQRTKEHCLMGIKGTVRRSTDGDFIHANVDIDLIITEEPEYGSLEKPAEIFSIMEHFCLGKRRLHLFGRDSTIRPGWLTIGPMLTNSNFNVDTYASCFSNGQITTGCTERIEALRPKSPPPKGNKGSQRGFSRARGRGR
;
A
#
# COMPACT_ATOMS: atom_id res chain seq x y z
N MET A 1 17.37 0.85 -5.28
CA MET A 1 17.71 0.93 -6.73
C MET A 1 16.63 1.76 -7.41
N TYR A 2 16.91 2.33 -8.57
CA TYR A 2 15.94 3.16 -9.29
C TYR A 2 16.09 3.09 -10.81
N LEU A 3 14.96 3.25 -11.52
CA LEU A 3 14.86 3.19 -12.97
C LEU A 3 14.00 4.33 -13.49
N LYS A 4 14.61 5.25 -14.24
CA LYS A 4 13.88 6.24 -15.04
C LYS A 4 13.18 5.53 -16.20
N SER A 5 11.86 5.55 -16.22
CA SER A 5 11.07 4.90 -17.28
C SER A 5 9.66 5.50 -17.36
N ASP A 6 9.11 5.55 -18.57
CA ASP A 6 7.68 5.80 -18.77
C ASP A 6 6.91 4.50 -18.57
N LEU A 7 6.06 4.49 -17.54
CA LEU A 7 5.27 3.35 -17.12
C LEU A 7 4.23 2.91 -18.17
N ARG A 8 3.86 3.78 -19.13
CA ARG A 8 2.98 3.40 -20.26
C ARG A 8 3.67 2.45 -21.24
N SER A 9 5.00 2.50 -21.31
CA SER A 9 5.81 1.72 -22.24
C SER A 9 6.55 0.56 -21.60
N LEU A 10 6.48 0.42 -20.28
CA LEU A 10 7.17 -0.63 -19.55
C LEU A 10 6.55 -2.01 -19.84
N ASP A 11 7.37 -2.99 -20.21
CA ASP A 11 6.92 -4.37 -20.37
C ASP A 11 6.76 -5.04 -18.99
N TRP A 12 5.55 -4.95 -18.46
CA TRP A 12 5.16 -5.53 -17.17
C TRP A 12 5.29 -7.06 -17.15
N LYS A 13 5.09 -7.73 -18.28
CA LYS A 13 5.18 -9.20 -18.38
C LYS A 13 6.62 -9.65 -18.35
N GLU A 14 7.51 -8.98 -19.09
CA GLU A 14 8.93 -9.26 -19.05
C GLU A 14 9.48 -9.04 -17.64
N MET A 15 9.20 -7.89 -17.03
CA MET A 15 9.60 -7.62 -15.64
C MET A 15 9.02 -8.65 -14.68
N GLY A 16 7.72 -8.94 -14.80
CA GLY A 16 6.99 -9.90 -13.97
C GLY A 16 7.51 -11.33 -14.09
N SER A 17 8.09 -11.71 -15.23
CA SER A 17 8.70 -13.02 -15.43
C SER A 17 10.00 -13.20 -14.64
N LYS A 18 10.71 -12.09 -14.38
CA LYS A 18 12.01 -12.06 -13.69
C LYS A 18 11.88 -11.69 -12.22
N LEU A 19 10.95 -10.80 -11.89
CA LEU A 19 10.77 -10.23 -10.56
C LEU A 19 9.30 -10.21 -10.15
N LYS A 20 9.05 -10.55 -8.89
CA LYS A 20 7.77 -10.34 -8.23
C LYS A 20 7.98 -9.51 -6.96
N PHE A 21 7.01 -8.68 -6.62
CA PHE A 21 7.08 -7.78 -5.47
C PHE A 21 6.09 -8.17 -4.37
N ASP A 22 6.55 -8.06 -3.13
CA ASP A 22 5.77 -8.34 -1.92
C ASP A 22 4.90 -7.13 -1.53
N VAL A 23 5.41 -5.92 -1.81
CA VAL A 23 4.75 -4.63 -1.58
C VAL A 23 4.91 -3.74 -2.80
N ILE A 24 3.83 -3.13 -3.26
CA ILE A 24 3.82 -2.18 -4.37
C ILE A 24 3.15 -0.88 -3.90
N LEU A 25 3.88 0.22 -3.93
CA LEU A 25 3.35 1.58 -3.76
C LEU A 25 3.12 2.19 -5.15
N VAL A 26 1.94 2.75 -5.40
CA VAL A 26 1.59 3.41 -6.65
C VAL A 26 1.13 4.84 -6.34
N GLU A 27 1.88 5.83 -6.84
CA GLU A 27 1.65 7.26 -6.59
C GLU A 27 1.47 8.04 -7.90
N PRO A 28 0.41 7.74 -8.68
CA PRO A 28 0.25 8.37 -10.00
C PRO A 28 0.02 9.88 -9.85
N PRO A 29 0.54 10.72 -10.76
CA PRO A 29 0.26 12.14 -10.77
C PRO A 29 -1.18 12.39 -11.24
N LEU A 30 -2.13 12.40 -10.31
CA LEU A 30 -3.55 12.57 -10.61
C LEU A 30 -3.85 13.98 -11.12
N GLU A 31 -4.78 14.08 -12.08
CA GLU A 31 -5.25 15.38 -12.60
C GLU A 31 -5.80 16.31 -11.51
N GLU A 32 -6.39 15.75 -10.43
CA GLU A 32 -6.87 16.57 -9.31
C GLU A 32 -5.75 17.37 -8.63
N TYR A 33 -4.50 16.88 -8.66
CA TYR A 33 -3.36 17.56 -8.03
C TYR A 33 -3.00 18.87 -8.73
N GLN A 34 -3.36 19.04 -10.01
CA GLN A 34 -3.22 20.34 -10.67
C GLN A 34 -4.05 21.41 -9.95
N ARG A 35 -5.29 21.07 -9.59
CA ARG A 35 -6.23 21.99 -8.94
C ARG A 35 -6.01 22.07 -7.44
N SER A 36 -5.81 20.93 -6.78
CA SER A 36 -5.70 20.87 -5.32
C SER A 36 -4.34 21.32 -4.81
N LEU A 37 -3.26 21.00 -5.52
CA LEU A 37 -1.87 21.29 -5.12
C LEU A 37 -1.20 22.37 -5.98
N GLY A 38 -1.82 22.78 -7.10
CA GLY A 38 -1.27 23.84 -7.95
C GLY A 38 -0.11 23.43 -8.85
N VAL A 39 0.08 22.13 -9.05
CA VAL A 39 1.17 21.56 -9.83
C VAL A 39 0.86 21.70 -11.32
N ASN A 40 1.80 22.17 -12.14
CA ASN A 40 1.56 22.38 -13.58
C ASN A 40 2.60 21.75 -14.52
N ASN A 41 3.77 21.36 -14.00
CA ASN A 41 4.90 20.86 -14.80
C ASN A 41 5.02 19.34 -14.75
N VAL A 42 3.89 18.63 -14.80
CA VAL A 42 3.84 17.17 -14.68
C VAL A 42 2.89 16.62 -15.72
N ASP A 43 3.28 15.51 -16.34
CA ASP A 43 2.39 14.72 -17.19
C ASP A 43 1.40 13.97 -16.30
N PHE A 44 0.16 14.48 -16.25
CA PHE A 44 -0.90 13.89 -15.43
C PHE A 44 -1.41 12.58 -16.01
N TRP A 45 -1.89 11.73 -15.12
CA TRP A 45 -2.44 10.43 -15.47
C TRP A 45 -3.94 10.39 -15.19
N SER A 46 -4.70 10.02 -16.22
CA SER A 46 -6.11 9.70 -16.07
C SER A 46 -6.28 8.36 -15.36
N TRP A 47 -7.45 8.14 -14.75
CA TRP A 47 -7.75 6.83 -14.14
C TRP A 47 -7.81 5.70 -15.15
N ASP A 48 -8.13 5.98 -16.42
CA ASP A 48 -8.08 4.99 -17.49
C ASP A 48 -6.63 4.57 -17.77
N ASP A 49 -5.69 5.52 -17.87
CA ASP A 49 -4.26 5.23 -18.04
C ASP A 49 -3.70 4.42 -16.87
N ILE A 50 -4.06 4.83 -15.63
CA ILE A 50 -3.65 4.12 -14.41
C ILE A 50 -4.17 2.69 -14.47
N MET A 51 -5.45 2.51 -14.79
CA MET A 51 -6.09 1.19 -14.85
C MET A 51 -5.48 0.28 -15.92
N MET A 52 -4.90 0.84 -16.98
CA MET A 52 -4.22 0.09 -18.04
C MET A 52 -2.84 -0.46 -17.64
N LEU A 53 -2.27 -0.03 -16.50
CA LEU A 53 -1.05 -0.63 -15.97
C LEU A 53 -1.28 -2.10 -15.60
N ASP A 54 -0.38 -3.00 -16.01
CA ASP A 54 -0.47 -4.44 -15.72
C ASP A 54 0.21 -4.79 -14.38
N ILE A 55 -0.16 -4.09 -13.31
CA ILE A 55 0.42 -4.28 -11.95
C ILE A 55 0.26 -5.73 -11.46
N GLY A 56 -0.79 -6.41 -11.93
CA GLY A 56 -1.03 -7.82 -11.64
C GLY A 56 0.12 -8.73 -12.03
N GLU A 57 0.87 -8.40 -13.09
CA GLU A 57 1.98 -9.19 -13.64
C GLU A 57 3.23 -9.13 -12.75
N VAL A 58 3.47 -8.04 -12.03
CA VAL A 58 4.65 -7.88 -11.17
C VAL A 58 4.37 -8.20 -9.70
N ALA A 59 3.11 -8.36 -9.32
CA ALA A 59 2.73 -8.70 -7.95
C ALA A 59 3.02 -10.17 -7.60
N ALA A 60 3.63 -10.43 -6.43
CA ALA A 60 3.78 -11.79 -5.93
C ALA A 60 2.41 -12.42 -5.60
N PRO A 61 2.28 -13.77 -5.60
CA PRO A 61 1.02 -14.45 -5.30
C PRO A 61 0.42 -14.08 -3.94
N ARG A 62 1.28 -13.79 -2.96
CA ARG A 62 0.95 -13.22 -1.64
C ARG A 62 1.63 -11.86 -1.54
N SER A 63 0.87 -10.78 -1.67
CA SER A 63 1.43 -9.42 -1.73
C SER A 63 0.39 -8.35 -1.37
N PHE A 64 0.88 -7.14 -1.19
CA PHE A 64 0.09 -5.97 -0.88
C PHE A 64 0.36 -4.83 -1.87
N ILE A 65 -0.67 -4.02 -2.10
CA ILE A 65 -0.58 -2.79 -2.89
C ILE A 65 -1.10 -1.63 -2.06
N PHE A 66 -0.47 -0.46 -2.23
CA PHE A 66 -0.84 0.81 -1.62
C PHE A 66 -0.99 1.81 -2.77
N LEU A 67 -2.20 2.31 -2.97
CA LEU A 67 -2.54 3.18 -4.09
C LEU A 67 -3.01 4.54 -3.57
N TRP A 68 -2.25 5.59 -3.85
CA TRP A 68 -2.71 6.95 -3.60
C TRP A 68 -3.83 7.32 -4.58
N CYS A 69 -5.00 7.60 -4.01
CA CYS A 69 -6.24 7.83 -4.75
C CYS A 69 -6.71 9.28 -4.69
N GLY A 70 -5.93 10.18 -4.08
CA GLY A 70 -6.37 11.56 -3.87
C GLY A 70 -7.58 11.63 -2.95
N SER A 71 -8.53 12.51 -3.26
CA SER A 71 -9.67 12.84 -2.39
C SER A 71 -11.03 12.85 -3.10
N SER A 72 -11.04 12.62 -4.42
CA SER A 72 -12.22 12.70 -5.28
C SER A 72 -12.70 11.33 -5.76
N GLU A 73 -13.07 11.24 -7.04
CA GLU A 73 -13.46 10.02 -7.76
C GLU A 73 -12.44 8.87 -7.68
N GLY A 74 -11.18 9.19 -7.36
CA GLY A 74 -10.14 8.18 -7.18
C GLY A 74 -10.42 7.18 -6.07
N LEU A 75 -11.27 7.52 -5.11
CA LEU A 75 -11.79 6.55 -4.15
C LEU A 75 -12.55 5.41 -4.85
N ASP A 76 -13.42 5.73 -5.79
CA ASP A 76 -14.22 4.73 -6.49
C ASP A 76 -13.40 4.04 -7.60
N LEU A 77 -12.69 4.83 -8.40
CA LEU A 77 -11.90 4.34 -9.54
C LEU A 77 -10.68 3.53 -9.08
N GLY A 78 -10.02 3.93 -7.99
CA GLY A 78 -8.94 3.15 -7.38
C GLY A 78 -9.41 1.78 -6.90
N ARG A 79 -10.65 1.65 -6.40
CA ARG A 79 -11.24 0.34 -6.06
C ARG A 79 -11.45 -0.53 -7.31
N ILE A 80 -11.71 0.06 -8.48
CA ILE A 80 -11.79 -0.65 -9.76
C ILE A 80 -10.39 -1.12 -10.18
N CYS A 81 -9.36 -0.25 -10.09
CA CYS A 81 -7.97 -0.60 -10.37
C CYS A 81 -7.52 -1.79 -9.52
N LEU A 82 -7.77 -1.77 -8.21
CA LEU A 82 -7.45 -2.88 -7.31
C LEU A 82 -8.06 -4.20 -7.79
N ARG A 83 -9.36 -4.21 -8.16
CA ARG A 83 -10.04 -5.41 -8.69
C ARG A 83 -9.38 -5.89 -9.98
N ARG A 84 -9.11 -4.99 -10.92
CA ARG A 84 -8.49 -5.32 -12.21
C ARG A 84 -7.11 -5.95 -12.03
N TRP A 85 -6.30 -5.43 -11.11
CA TRP A 85 -4.98 -5.94 -10.81
C TRP A 85 -4.98 -7.21 -9.92
N GLY A 86 -6.16 -7.70 -9.52
CA GLY A 86 -6.33 -8.92 -8.74
C GLY A 86 -6.13 -8.75 -7.23
N PHE A 87 -6.35 -7.55 -6.70
CA PHE A 87 -6.30 -7.23 -5.28
C PHE A 87 -7.71 -7.01 -4.71
N ARG A 88 -7.90 -7.39 -3.45
CA ARG A 88 -9.09 -7.04 -2.66
C ARG A 88 -8.73 -5.86 -1.76
N ARG A 89 -9.51 -4.77 -1.77
CA ARG A 89 -9.31 -3.67 -0.83
C ARG A 89 -9.48 -4.19 0.60
N CYS A 90 -8.49 -3.95 1.46
CA CYS A 90 -8.49 -4.40 2.85
C CYS A 90 -8.46 -3.27 3.87
N GLU A 91 -7.75 -2.17 3.60
CA GLU A 91 -7.70 -0.98 4.49
C GLU A 91 -7.76 0.31 3.66
N ASP A 92 -7.94 1.46 4.31
CA ASP A 92 -8.00 2.79 3.73
C ASP A 92 -7.23 3.77 4.63
N ILE A 93 -5.97 4.06 4.28
CA ILE A 93 -5.10 4.91 5.08
C ILE A 93 -5.40 6.37 4.70
N CYS A 94 -5.88 7.17 5.66
CA CYS A 94 -6.16 8.58 5.43
C CYS A 94 -4.97 9.44 5.84
N TRP A 95 -4.45 10.22 4.89
CA TRP A 95 -3.53 11.32 5.18
C TRP A 95 -4.32 12.59 5.41
N ILE A 96 -4.42 12.99 6.67
CA ILE A 96 -5.08 14.21 7.12
C ILE A 96 -4.05 15.34 7.14
N LYS A 97 -4.43 16.47 6.54
CA LYS A 97 -3.60 17.65 6.43
C LYS A 97 -4.09 18.73 7.40
N THR A 98 -3.22 19.13 8.33
CA THR A 98 -3.47 20.28 9.21
C THR A 98 -3.08 21.58 8.52
N ASN A 99 -3.60 22.71 9.01
CA ASN A 99 -3.29 24.06 8.54
C ASN A 99 -2.89 24.97 9.70
N SER A 100 -2.13 24.42 10.64
CA SER A 100 -1.66 25.12 11.85
C SER A 100 -0.81 26.34 11.50
N ASP A 101 -0.02 26.24 10.42
CA ASP A 101 0.91 27.28 9.97
C ASP A 101 0.22 28.37 9.14
N ALA A 102 -0.86 28.01 8.45
CA ALA A 102 -1.67 28.92 7.64
C ALA A 102 -3.19 28.71 7.85
N PRO A 103 -3.74 29.11 9.01
CA PRO A 103 -5.15 28.92 9.31
C PRO A 103 -6.05 29.63 8.30
N GLY A 104 -7.01 28.89 7.74
CA GLY A 104 -7.97 29.44 6.79
C GLY A 104 -8.70 28.38 5.99
N HIS A 105 -9.70 28.83 5.23
CA HIS A 105 -10.36 27.97 4.25
C HIS A 105 -9.50 27.82 3.01
N SER A 106 -9.41 26.59 2.50
CA SER A 106 -8.79 26.36 1.20
C SER A 106 -9.63 27.05 0.11
N LYS A 107 -8.95 27.76 -0.79
CA LYS A 107 -9.57 28.45 -1.91
C LYS A 107 -9.92 27.49 -3.07
N ASN A 108 -9.37 26.28 -3.04
CA ASN A 108 -9.54 25.28 -4.10
C ASN A 108 -10.73 24.38 -3.75
N LEU A 109 -11.93 24.83 -4.11
CA LEU A 109 -13.14 24.03 -4.01
C LEU A 109 -13.34 23.20 -5.27
N GLU A 110 -13.41 21.88 -5.11
CA GLU A 110 -13.77 20.97 -6.20
C GLU A 110 -15.26 21.17 -6.55
N PRO A 111 -15.64 21.34 -7.84
CA PRO A 111 -17.01 21.71 -8.22
C PRO A 111 -18.13 20.79 -7.72
N LYS A 112 -17.81 19.51 -7.47
CA LYS A 112 -18.75 18.49 -6.98
C LYS A 112 -18.67 18.27 -5.46
N ALA A 113 -17.78 18.97 -4.76
CA ALA A 113 -17.58 18.78 -3.33
C ALA A 113 -18.58 19.59 -2.51
N VAL A 114 -19.22 18.94 -1.54
CA VAL A 114 -20.09 19.60 -0.54
C VAL A 114 -19.28 20.18 0.61
N PHE A 115 -18.15 19.55 0.95
CA PHE A 115 -17.26 19.95 2.03
C PHE A 115 -15.86 20.22 1.50
N GLN A 116 -15.13 21.09 2.20
CA GLN A 116 -13.70 21.26 1.98
C GLN A 116 -12.99 19.92 2.21
N ARG A 117 -12.21 19.48 1.23
CA ARG A 117 -11.42 18.24 1.32
C ARG A 117 -10.06 18.57 1.92
N THR A 118 -9.77 18.01 3.08
CA THR A 118 -8.52 18.25 3.84
C THR A 118 -7.72 16.97 4.07
N LYS A 119 -7.97 15.94 3.26
CA LYS A 119 -7.30 14.66 3.35
C LYS A 119 -7.20 13.97 2.01
N GLU A 120 -6.20 13.11 1.88
CA GLU A 120 -6.06 12.16 0.77
C GLU A 120 -6.15 10.72 1.29
N HIS A 121 -6.46 9.79 0.39
CA HIS A 121 -6.62 8.38 0.69
C HIS A 121 -5.57 7.53 0.00
N CYS A 122 -4.94 6.64 0.75
CA CYS A 122 -4.10 5.57 0.26
C CYS A 122 -4.81 4.23 0.48
N LEU A 123 -5.40 3.69 -0.59
CA LEU A 123 -6.12 2.42 -0.52
C LEU A 123 -5.13 1.26 -0.43
N MET A 124 -5.33 0.40 0.55
CA MET A 124 -4.54 -0.82 0.70
C MET A 124 -5.29 -2.01 0.10
N GLY A 125 -4.60 -2.78 -0.74
CA GLY A 125 -5.11 -4.01 -1.35
C GLY A 125 -4.28 -5.23 -0.97
N ILE A 126 -4.94 -6.39 -0.84
CA ILE A 126 -4.33 -7.70 -0.59
C ILE A 126 -4.53 -8.64 -1.79
N LYS A 127 -3.46 -9.32 -2.20
CA LYS A 127 -3.49 -10.43 -3.18
C LYS A 127 -3.08 -11.74 -2.48
N GLY A 128 -3.75 -12.83 -2.87
CA GLY A 128 -3.56 -14.15 -2.26
C GLY A 128 -4.27 -14.31 -0.92
N THR A 129 -3.81 -15.29 -0.13
CA THR A 129 -4.31 -15.58 1.22
C THR A 129 -3.24 -15.23 2.24
N VAL A 130 -3.56 -14.35 3.19
CA VAL A 130 -2.70 -14.00 4.33
C VAL A 130 -3.54 -14.07 5.59
N ARG A 131 -3.05 -14.77 6.62
CA ARG A 131 -3.73 -14.94 7.90
C ARG A 131 -2.86 -14.44 9.04
N ARG A 132 -3.33 -13.42 9.77
CA ARG A 132 -2.61 -12.79 10.89
C ARG A 132 -2.15 -13.78 11.98
N SER A 133 -2.89 -14.87 12.17
CA SER A 133 -2.60 -15.88 13.20
C SER A 133 -1.49 -16.88 12.82
N THR A 134 -1.27 -17.12 11.53
CA THR A 134 -0.31 -18.14 11.05
C THR A 134 0.85 -17.55 10.28
N ASP A 135 0.66 -16.40 9.64
CA ASP A 135 1.62 -15.84 8.68
C ASP A 135 2.42 -14.69 9.31
N GLY A 136 2.82 -14.87 10.58
CA GLY A 136 3.64 -13.91 11.31
C GLY A 136 5.06 -13.77 10.75
N ASP A 137 5.50 -14.73 9.94
CA ASP A 137 6.73 -14.68 9.13
C ASP A 137 6.67 -13.69 7.97
N PHE A 138 5.47 -13.22 7.62
CA PHE A 138 5.22 -12.34 6.49
C PHE A 138 4.62 -10.99 6.87
N ILE A 139 3.75 -10.95 7.89
CA ILE A 139 3.11 -9.71 8.34
C ILE A 139 3.16 -9.50 9.85
N HIS A 140 3.36 -8.25 10.25
CA HIS A 140 3.09 -7.76 11.59
C HIS A 140 1.88 -6.81 11.56
N ALA A 141 0.68 -7.39 11.57
CA ALA A 141 -0.54 -6.61 11.59
C ALA A 141 -0.70 -5.82 12.91
N ASN A 142 -1.45 -4.72 12.86
CA ASN A 142 -1.85 -3.92 14.02
C ASN A 142 -0.70 -3.20 14.75
N VAL A 143 0.48 -3.07 14.11
CA VAL A 143 1.59 -2.25 14.62
C VAL A 143 1.27 -0.75 14.45
N ASP A 144 0.83 -0.36 13.25
CA ASP A 144 0.45 1.00 12.91
C ASP A 144 -1.07 1.15 12.73
N ILE A 145 -1.54 2.39 12.80
CA ILE A 145 -2.93 2.79 12.53
C ILE A 145 -3.10 3.25 11.07
N ASP A 146 -4.33 3.47 10.65
CA ASP A 146 -4.73 3.88 9.29
C ASP A 146 -4.82 5.41 9.10
N LEU A 147 -4.07 6.18 9.91
CA LEU A 147 -4.04 7.64 9.86
C LEU A 147 -2.59 8.13 9.78
N ILE A 148 -2.36 9.10 8.90
CA ILE A 148 -1.15 9.92 8.88
C ILE A 148 -1.61 11.37 9.05
N ILE A 149 -1.02 12.11 9.97
CA ILE A 149 -1.37 13.51 10.23
C ILE A 149 -0.12 14.36 10.11
N THR A 150 -0.10 15.23 9.10
CA THR A 150 0.99 16.20 8.91
C THR A 150 0.41 17.56 8.53
N GLU A 151 1.23 18.60 8.63
CA GLU A 151 0.88 19.89 8.05
C GLU A 151 0.71 19.78 6.52
N GLU A 152 -0.18 20.61 5.98
CA GLU A 152 -0.38 20.74 4.54
C GLU A 152 0.93 21.13 3.85
N PRO A 153 1.38 20.39 2.82
CA PRO A 153 2.63 20.70 2.13
C PRO A 153 2.59 22.08 1.45
N GLU A 154 3.78 22.60 1.14
CA GLU A 154 3.93 23.80 0.33
C GLU A 154 3.21 23.66 -1.03
N TYR A 155 2.65 24.77 -1.50
CA TYR A 155 1.98 24.85 -2.80
C TYR A 155 2.92 24.42 -3.94
N GLY A 156 2.44 23.54 -4.81
CA GLY A 156 3.22 22.95 -5.90
C GLY A 156 3.99 21.68 -5.53
N SER A 157 3.90 21.20 -4.29
CA SER A 157 4.50 19.92 -3.88
C SER A 157 3.59 18.74 -4.24
N LEU A 158 4.18 17.69 -4.84
CA LEU A 158 3.54 16.39 -5.03
C LEU A 158 3.89 15.37 -3.95
N GLU A 159 4.78 15.73 -3.01
CA GLU A 159 5.30 14.79 -2.04
C GLU A 159 4.19 14.27 -1.10
N LYS A 160 4.22 12.96 -0.88
CA LYS A 160 3.38 12.26 0.09
C LYS A 160 4.16 12.10 1.40
N PRO A 161 3.48 11.94 2.55
CA PRO A 161 4.16 11.86 3.83
C PRO A 161 5.04 10.61 3.88
N ALA A 162 6.31 10.77 4.24
CA ALA A 162 7.29 9.69 4.28
C ALA A 162 6.90 8.53 5.22
N GLU A 163 6.00 8.80 6.18
CA GLU A 163 5.45 7.81 7.12
C GLU A 163 4.72 6.65 6.42
N ILE A 164 4.23 6.83 5.19
CA ILE A 164 3.64 5.73 4.41
C ILE A 164 4.65 4.59 4.19
N PHE A 165 5.93 4.90 4.02
CA PHE A 165 6.98 3.88 3.89
C PHE A 165 7.14 3.09 5.18
N SER A 166 7.12 3.76 6.32
CA SER A 166 7.22 3.12 7.64
C SER A 166 6.06 2.18 7.89
N ILE A 167 4.82 2.61 7.62
CA ILE A 167 3.62 1.75 7.76
C ILE A 167 3.77 0.48 6.91
N MET A 168 4.20 0.62 5.65
CA MET A 168 4.38 -0.53 4.75
C MET A 168 5.51 -1.47 5.21
N GLU A 169 6.62 -0.93 5.69
CA GLU A 169 7.81 -1.67 6.12
C GLU A 169 7.60 -2.39 7.47
N HIS A 170 6.86 -1.78 8.40
CA HIS A 170 6.46 -2.42 9.64
C HIS A 170 5.42 -3.52 9.40
N PHE A 171 4.46 -3.26 8.51
CA PHE A 171 3.38 -4.19 8.23
C PHE A 171 3.86 -5.45 7.49
N CYS A 172 4.64 -5.31 6.40
CA CYS A 172 5.04 -6.42 5.55
C CYS A 172 6.55 -6.69 5.62
N LEU A 173 6.89 -7.91 6.03
CA LEU A 173 8.27 -8.39 6.17
C LEU A 173 8.91 -8.74 4.83
N GLY A 174 8.14 -8.81 3.74
CA GLY A 174 8.66 -9.04 2.39
C GLY A 174 9.63 -7.93 1.95
N LYS A 175 10.80 -8.33 1.46
CA LYS A 175 11.90 -7.40 1.16
C LYS A 175 11.82 -6.82 -0.27
N ARG A 176 10.99 -7.38 -1.16
CA ARG A 176 10.90 -6.94 -2.55
C ARG A 176 9.82 -5.87 -2.66
N ARG A 177 10.23 -4.61 -2.53
CA ARG A 177 9.33 -3.45 -2.50
C ARG A 177 9.50 -2.57 -3.73
N LEU A 178 8.40 -2.23 -4.38
CA LEU A 178 8.35 -1.43 -5.60
C LEU A 178 7.60 -0.14 -5.34
N HIS A 179 8.19 1.01 -5.70
CA HIS A 179 7.56 2.32 -5.69
C HIS A 179 7.43 2.83 -7.13
N LEU A 180 6.21 2.86 -7.64
CA LEU A 180 5.87 3.39 -8.96
C LEU A 180 5.52 4.87 -8.88
N PHE A 181 5.93 5.61 -9.91
CA PHE A 181 5.84 7.07 -10.01
C PHE A 181 6.73 7.84 -9.03
N GLY A 182 7.70 7.15 -8.42
CA GLY A 182 8.63 7.81 -7.52
C GLY A 182 9.56 8.78 -8.23
N ARG A 183 10.06 9.72 -7.44
CA ARG A 183 10.98 10.80 -7.83
C ARG A 183 12.31 10.65 -7.09
N ASP A 184 13.31 11.44 -7.48
CA ASP A 184 14.64 11.43 -6.84
C ASP A 184 14.56 11.61 -5.31
N SER A 185 13.66 12.48 -4.86
CA SER A 185 13.34 12.76 -3.43
C SER A 185 12.83 11.54 -2.66
N THR A 186 12.27 10.55 -3.35
CA THR A 186 11.62 9.37 -2.75
C THR A 186 12.44 8.08 -2.89
N ILE A 187 13.67 8.17 -3.41
CA ILE A 187 14.57 7.03 -3.48
C ILE A 187 14.90 6.58 -2.06
N ARG A 188 14.62 5.31 -1.75
CA ARG A 188 14.74 4.76 -0.40
C ARG A 188 15.49 3.41 -0.38
N PRO A 189 16.39 3.16 0.60
CA PRO A 189 16.94 1.83 0.82
C PRO A 189 15.85 0.78 1.02
N GLY A 190 16.04 -0.41 0.44
CA GLY A 190 15.04 -1.48 0.48
C GLY A 190 13.90 -1.35 -0.55
N TRP A 191 13.92 -0.30 -1.38
CA TRP A 191 12.95 -0.08 -2.47
C TRP A 191 13.61 -0.09 -3.85
N LEU A 192 12.85 -0.58 -4.82
CA LEU A 192 13.03 -0.26 -6.23
C LEU A 192 12.07 0.88 -6.58
N THR A 193 12.61 2.02 -7.01
CA THR A 193 11.81 3.18 -7.42
C THR A 193 11.78 3.27 -8.94
N ILE A 194 10.60 3.32 -9.56
CA ILE A 194 10.45 3.47 -11.02
C ILE A 194 9.54 4.66 -11.30
N GLY A 195 9.98 5.59 -12.14
CA GLY A 195 9.17 6.75 -12.47
C GLY A 195 9.77 7.59 -13.60
N PRO A 196 8.93 8.35 -14.33
CA PRO A 196 9.37 9.16 -15.46
C PRO A 196 10.18 10.40 -15.02
N MET A 197 9.96 10.88 -13.78
CA MET A 197 10.59 12.08 -13.23
C MET A 197 11.95 11.83 -12.58
N LEU A 198 12.43 10.58 -12.54
CA LEU A 198 13.79 10.29 -12.07
C LEU A 198 14.82 10.92 -13.00
N THR A 199 15.93 11.43 -12.46
CA THR A 199 16.98 12.04 -13.28
C THR A 199 17.97 11.02 -13.84
N ASN A 200 18.11 9.86 -13.21
CA ASN A 200 19.08 8.83 -13.57
C ASN A 200 18.54 7.41 -13.31
N SER A 201 19.31 6.38 -13.66
CA SER A 201 18.98 4.96 -13.41
C SER A 201 20.19 4.19 -12.91
N ASN A 202 19.98 3.27 -11.96
CA ASN A 202 20.99 2.30 -11.53
C ASN A 202 20.45 0.87 -11.39
N PHE A 203 19.21 0.65 -11.83
CA PHE A 203 18.56 -0.66 -11.74
C PHE A 203 19.18 -1.65 -12.73
N ASN A 204 19.61 -2.80 -12.20
CA ASN A 204 19.93 -4.00 -12.96
C ASN A 204 19.14 -5.17 -12.36
N VAL A 205 18.41 -5.89 -13.22
CA VAL A 205 17.48 -6.94 -12.80
C VAL A 205 18.18 -8.10 -12.09
N ASP A 206 19.32 -8.55 -12.60
CA ASP A 206 20.08 -9.67 -12.06
C ASP A 206 20.70 -9.31 -10.71
N THR A 207 21.29 -8.10 -10.62
CA THR A 207 21.82 -7.57 -9.36
C THR A 207 20.71 -7.43 -8.31
N TYR A 208 19.54 -6.90 -8.68
CA TYR A 208 18.41 -6.81 -7.76
C TYR A 208 17.94 -8.20 -7.31
N ALA A 209 17.72 -9.14 -8.23
CA ALA A 209 17.31 -10.50 -7.93
C ALA A 209 18.31 -11.24 -7.02
N SER A 210 19.62 -10.99 -7.21
CA SER A 210 20.68 -11.60 -6.41
C SER A 210 20.60 -11.25 -4.92
N CYS A 211 19.98 -10.11 -4.56
CA CYS A 211 19.78 -9.70 -3.17
C CYS A 211 18.80 -10.61 -2.40
N PHE A 212 18.09 -11.49 -3.10
CA PHE A 212 17.05 -12.37 -2.55
C PHE A 212 17.29 -13.85 -2.87
N SER A 213 18.40 -14.19 -3.51
CA SER A 213 18.71 -15.54 -4.01
C SER A 213 19.03 -16.55 -2.89
N ASN A 214 19.41 -16.06 -1.71
CA ASN A 214 19.68 -16.89 -0.53
C ASN A 214 18.43 -17.53 0.10
N GLY A 215 17.25 -17.34 -0.51
CA GLY A 215 15.97 -17.84 -0.02
C GLY A 215 15.33 -17.00 1.09
N GLN A 216 16.06 -16.03 1.65
CA GLN A 216 15.55 -15.13 2.68
C GLN A 216 14.89 -13.90 2.05
N ILE A 217 13.67 -14.13 1.57
CA ILE A 217 12.81 -13.10 0.94
C ILE A 217 12.09 -12.21 1.95
N THR A 218 12.07 -12.59 3.23
CA THR A 218 11.53 -11.77 4.33
C THR A 218 12.65 -11.27 5.23
N THR A 219 12.40 -10.23 6.03
CA THR A 219 13.38 -9.70 7.00
C THR A 219 13.70 -10.68 8.12
N GLY A 220 12.86 -11.69 8.34
CA GLY A 220 12.82 -12.44 9.58
C GLY A 220 12.30 -11.58 10.74
N CYS A 221 12.29 -12.17 11.94
CA CYS A 221 11.84 -11.51 13.16
C CYS A 221 12.72 -11.95 14.33
N THR A 222 13.09 -11.03 15.21
CA THR A 222 13.85 -11.35 16.43
C THR A 222 12.91 -11.77 17.55
N GLU A 223 13.40 -12.54 18.52
CA GLU A 223 12.60 -12.95 19.69
C GLU A 223 12.03 -11.74 20.45
N ARG A 224 12.78 -10.63 20.53
CA ARG A 224 12.33 -9.40 21.16
C ARG A 224 11.14 -8.78 20.41
N ILE A 225 11.19 -8.71 19.08
CA ILE A 225 10.07 -8.19 18.27
C ILE A 225 8.87 -9.13 18.40
N GLU A 226 9.09 -10.44 18.32
CA GLU A 226 8.05 -11.43 18.55
C GLU A 226 7.39 -11.29 19.93
N ALA A 227 8.14 -10.97 20.98
CA ALA A 227 7.58 -10.80 22.31
C ALA A 227 6.72 -9.53 22.48
N LEU A 228 7.02 -8.48 21.72
CA LEU A 228 6.40 -7.15 21.87
C LEU A 228 5.27 -6.88 20.87
N ARG A 229 5.31 -7.48 19.68
CA ARG A 229 4.31 -7.19 18.64
C ARG A 229 2.91 -7.67 19.05
N PRO A 230 1.84 -6.97 18.64
CA PRO A 230 0.48 -7.39 18.93
C PRO A 230 0.15 -8.74 18.27
N LYS A 231 -0.52 -9.63 19.02
CA LYS A 231 -0.95 -10.96 18.56
C LYS A 231 -2.36 -11.26 19.04
N SER A 232 -3.04 -12.15 18.33
CA SER A 232 -4.34 -12.65 18.76
C SER A 232 -4.22 -13.40 20.10
N PRO A 233 -5.20 -13.25 21.02
CA PRO A 233 -5.24 -14.05 22.23
C PRO A 233 -5.27 -15.56 21.90
N PRO A 234 -4.75 -16.42 22.80
CA PRO A 234 -4.88 -17.86 22.63
C PRO A 234 -6.36 -18.25 22.47
N PRO A 235 -6.72 -19.15 21.56
CA PRO A 235 -8.09 -19.64 21.45
C PRO A 235 -8.53 -20.20 22.80
N LYS A 236 -9.73 -19.83 23.26
CA LYS A 236 -10.30 -20.39 24.50
C LYS A 236 -10.33 -21.90 24.36
N GLY A 237 -9.46 -22.59 25.10
CA GLY A 237 -9.41 -24.04 25.12
C GLY A 237 -10.80 -24.57 25.42
N ASN A 238 -11.27 -25.48 24.56
CA ASN A 238 -12.46 -26.27 24.80
C ASN A 238 -12.16 -27.14 26.04
N LYS A 239 -12.32 -26.58 27.24
CA LYS A 239 -12.43 -27.37 28.45
C LYS A 239 -13.65 -28.23 28.24
N GLY A 240 -13.43 -29.48 27.86
CA GLY A 240 -14.47 -30.46 27.61
C GLY A 240 -15.45 -30.43 28.78
N SER A 241 -16.63 -29.89 28.53
CA SER A 241 -17.78 -30.17 29.36
C SER A 241 -18.27 -31.56 28.97
N GLN A 242 -17.55 -32.59 29.42
CA GLN A 242 -18.21 -33.83 29.80
C GLN A 242 -19.11 -33.50 31.01
N ARG A 243 -20.22 -32.81 30.78
CA ARG A 243 -21.41 -32.94 31.60
C ARG A 243 -22.34 -33.80 30.79
N GLY A 244 -22.25 -35.11 31.05
CA GLY A 244 -23.21 -36.07 30.55
C GLY A 244 -24.62 -35.64 30.98
N PHE A 245 -25.38 -35.10 30.04
CA PHE A 245 -26.82 -35.10 30.13
C PHE A 245 -27.29 -36.44 29.58
N SER A 246 -27.45 -37.41 30.49
CA SER A 246 -28.29 -38.58 30.24
C SER A 246 -29.71 -38.08 29.95
N ARG A 247 -30.08 -37.97 28.66
CA ARG A 247 -31.47 -37.82 28.26
C ARG A 247 -32.20 -39.12 28.61
N ALA A 248 -32.83 -39.14 29.78
CA ALA A 248 -33.85 -40.11 30.11
C ALA A 248 -34.98 -40.01 29.06
N ARG A 249 -35.14 -41.08 28.27
CA ARG A 249 -36.31 -41.27 27.40
C ARG A 249 -37.53 -41.47 28.29
N GLY A 250 -38.33 -40.43 28.49
CA GLY A 250 -39.68 -40.53 29.02
C GLY A 250 -40.62 -41.11 27.96
N ARG A 251 -41.07 -42.34 28.16
CA ARG A 251 -42.27 -42.93 27.55
C ARG A 251 -43.50 -42.38 28.29
N GLY A 252 -44.48 -41.87 27.57
CA GLY A 252 -45.86 -41.65 28.01
C GLY A 252 -46.69 -41.44 26.75
N ARG A 253 -47.35 -42.51 26.28
CA ARG A 253 -48.80 -42.79 26.42
C ARG A 253 -49.64 -41.85 25.59
#